data_AF-A0A554MIQ0-F1
#
_entry.id   AF-A0A554MIQ0-F1
#
_cell.length_a   1.000
_cell.length_b   1.000
_cell.length_c   1.000
_cell.angle_alpha   90.00
_cell.angle_beta   90.00
_cell.angle_gamma   90.00
#
_symmetry.space_group_name_H-M   'P 1'
#
loop_
_entity.id
_entity.type
_entity.pdbx_description
1 polymer ?
#
loop_
_entity_poly.entity_id
_entity_poly.type
_entity_poly.pdbx_seq_one_letter_code
_entity_poly.pdbx_strand_id
1 'polypeptide(L)' 'NPSDRIVAIDRMTRAISPVFDEGNFDMANLLATKDKKRLFFVNRRDGTLWTLKLQ' A
#
# COMPACT_ATOMS: atom_id res chain seq x y z
N ASN A 1 14.30 -2.33 -7.52
CA ASN A 1 13.30 -1.30 -7.21
C ASN A 1 13.53 -0.88 -5.76
N PRO A 2 13.99 0.34 -5.44
CA PRO A 2 14.24 0.79 -4.06
C PRO A 2 12.98 1.27 -3.33
N SER A 3 11.82 1.22 -3.98
CA SER A 3 10.54 1.64 -3.42
C SER A 3 9.95 0.58 -2.51
N ASP A 4 9.16 1.02 -1.54
CA ASP A 4 8.29 0.11 -0.81
C ASP A 4 7.24 -0.50 -1.74
N ARG A 5 6.63 -1.60 -1.30
CA ARG A 5 5.55 -2.29 -2.03
C ARG A 5 4.41 -2.65 -1.09
N ILE A 6 3.19 -2.69 -1.62
CA ILE A 6 2.00 -3.17 -0.94
C ILE A 6 1.59 -4.50 -1.58
N VAL A 7 1.46 -5.53 -0.75
CA VAL A 7 1.00 -6.85 -1.16
C VAL A 7 -0.17 -7.29 -0.29
N ALA A 8 -1.08 -8.07 -0.86
CA ALA A 8 -2.08 -8.82 -0.12
C ALA A 8 -1.55 -10.23 0.16
N ILE A 9 -1.79 -10.72 1.36
CA ILE A 9 -1.40 -12.07 1.79
C ILE A 9 -2.66 -12.81 2.19
N ASP A 10 -2.97 -13.90 1.47
CA ASP A 10 -4.01 -14.84 1.86
C ASP A 10 -3.54 -15.62 3.09
N ARG A 11 -4.31 -15.57 4.19
CA ARG A 11 -3.87 -16.14 5.48
C ARG A 11 -3.88 -17.66 5.52
N MET A 12 -4.65 -18.32 4.65
CA MET A 12 -4.82 -19.78 4.66
C MET A 12 -3.79 -20.44 3.76
N THR A 13 -3.68 -19.96 2.53
CA THR A 13 -2.80 -20.48 1.48
C THR A 13 -1.40 -19.86 1.50
N ARG A 14 -1.23 -18.73 2.20
CA ARG A 14 -0.03 -17.88 2.15
C ARG A 14 0.29 -17.34 0.76
N ALA A 15 -0.67 -17.38 -0.16
CA ALA A 15 -0.53 -16.76 -1.47
C ALA A 15 -0.31 -15.26 -1.31
N ILE A 16 0.62 -14.71 -2.09
CA ILE A 16 0.95 -13.29 -2.11
C ILE A 16 0.50 -12.73 -3.46
N SER A 17 -0.30 -11.68 -3.46
CA SER A 17 -0.69 -10.94 -4.66
C SER A 17 -0.25 -9.47 -4.57
N PRO A 18 0.28 -8.89 -5.66
CA PRO A 18 0.64 -7.47 -5.67
C PRO A 18 -0.61 -6.61 -5.58
N VAL A 19 -0.56 -5.55 -4.76
CA VAL A 19 -1.60 -4.51 -4.68
C VAL A 19 -1.07 -3.20 -5.25
N PHE A 20 0.19 -2.86 -4.95
CA PHE A 20 0.87 -1.70 -5.49
C PHE A 20 2.39 -1.92 -5.47
N ASP A 21 3.04 -1.86 -6.63
CA ASP A 21 4.48 -2.10 -6.80
C ASP A 21 5.08 -1.16 -7.87
N GLU A 22 4.51 0.04 -8.01
CA GLU A 22 4.88 1.02 -9.03
C GLU A 22 5.30 2.35 -8.40
N GLY A 23 6.30 3.01 -8.98
CA GLY A 23 6.73 4.35 -8.57
C GLY A 23 7.96 4.38 -7.65
N ASN A 24 8.24 5.56 -7.08
CA ASN A 24 9.37 5.85 -6.19
C ASN A 24 8.91 6.52 -4.89
N PHE A 25 8.60 5.73 -3.87
CA PHE A 25 8.06 6.21 -2.60
C PHE A 25 8.69 5.49 -1.41
N ASP A 26 8.61 6.14 -0.25
CA ASP A 26 9.00 5.60 1.05
C ASP A 26 7.79 5.68 1.98
N MET A 27 7.15 4.55 2.26
CA MET A 27 5.82 4.46 2.84
C MET A 27 5.86 4.47 4.38
N ALA A 28 5.03 5.31 4.98
CA ALA A 28 4.75 5.28 6.42
C ALA A 28 3.26 5.37 6.73
N ASN A 29 2.86 4.88 7.91
CA ASN A 29 1.50 4.99 8.45
C ASN A 29 0.42 4.46 7.51
N LEU A 30 0.57 3.22 7.02
CA LEU A 30 -0.42 2.58 6.15
C LEU A 30 -1.74 2.34 6.91
N LEU A 31 -2.81 2.95 6.42
CA LEU A 31 -4.15 2.92 7.03
C LEU A 31 -5.18 2.48 6.01
N ALA A 32 -6.10 1.60 6.41
CA ALA A 32 -7.24 1.19 5.60
C ALA A 32 -8.51 1.91 6.05
N THR A 33 -9.39 2.25 5.09
CA THR A 33 -10.73 2.72 5.41
C THR A 33 -11.58 1.61 6.02
N LYS A 34 -12.58 1.99 6.83
CA LYS A 34 -13.51 1.03 7.46
C LYS A 34 -14.24 0.15 6.43
N ASP A 35 -14.58 0.72 5.26
CA ASP A 35 -15.22 0.00 4.16
C ASP A 35 -14.24 -0.86 3.34
N LYS A 36 -12.94 -0.81 3.67
CA LYS A 36 -11.84 -1.53 3.03
C LYS A 36 -11.66 -1.21 1.54
N LYS A 37 -12.24 -0.11 1.04
CA LYS A 37 -12.13 0.29 -0.37
C LYS A 37 -10.92 1.17 -0.67
N ARG A 38 -10.23 1.67 0.35
CA ARG A 38 -9.07 2.56 0.17
C ARG A 38 -7.97 2.29 1.19
N LEU A 39 -6.75 2.53 0.75
CA LEU A 39 -5.57 2.67 1.59
C LEU A 39 -5.07 4.11 1.54
N PHE A 40 -4.47 4.56 2.65
CA PHE A 40 -3.76 5.81 2.77
C PHE A 40 -2.37 5.56 3.35
N PHE A 41 -1.38 6.31 2.87
CA PHE A 41 -0.04 6.30 3.44
C PHE A 41 0.65 7.65 3.21
N VAL A 42 1.63 7.96 4.06
CA VAL A 42 2.51 9.12 3.89
C VAL A 42 3.72 8.67 3.08
N ASN A 43 4.06 9.42 2.03
CA ASN A 43 5.35 9.29 1.35
C ASN A 43 6.38 10.13 2.10
N ARG A 44 7.30 9.50 2.82
CA ARG A 44 8.33 10.18 3.63
C ARG A 44 9.32 10.99 2.80
N ARG A 45 9.43 10.71 1.49
CA ARG A 45 10.33 11.44 0.58
C ARG A 45 9.92 12.90 0.38
N ASP A 46 8.62 13.15 0.28
CA ASP A 46 8.07 14.47 -0.07
C ASP A 46 6.98 14.96 0.92
N GLY A 47 6.62 14.16 1.91
CA GLY A 47 5.63 14.47 2.93
C GLY A 47 4.17 14.40 2.45
N THR A 48 3.92 13.93 1.22
CA THR A 48 2.56 13.89 0.66
C THR A 48 1.74 12.72 1.22
N LEU A 49 0.42 12.93 1.31
CA LEU A 49 -0.53 11.86 1.63
C LEU A 49 -1.06 11.23 0.34
N TRP A 50 -0.82 9.94 0.17
CA TRP A 50 -1.28 9.17 -0.98
C TRP A 50 -2.56 8.42 -0.64
N THR A 51 -3.40 8.21 -1.66
CA THR A 51 -4.59 7.36 -1.57
C THR A 51 -4.58 6.33 -2.69
N LEU A 52 -4.81 5.07 -2.33
CA LEU A 52 -4.97 3.97 -3.27
C LEU A 52 -6.39 3.42 -3.17
N LYS A 53 -7.09 3.32 -4.30
CA LYS A 53 -8.39 2.65 -4.38
C LYS A 53 -8.15 1.14 -4.54
N LEU A 54 -8.75 0.35 -3.66
CA LEU A 54 -8.75 -1.11 -3.74
C LEU A 54 -9.93 -1.55 -4.62
N GLN A 55 -9.71 -2.58 -5.43
CA GLN A 55 -10.75 -3.21 -6.27
C GLN A 55 -11.60 -4.17 -5.44
#